data_AF-A0A7J8EIS4-F1
#
_entry.id   AF-A0A7J8EIS4-F1
#
_cell.length_a   1.000
_cell.length_b   1.000
_cell.length_c   1.000
_cell.angle_alpha   90.00
_cell.angle_beta   90.00
_cell.angle_gamma   90.00
#
_symmetry.space_group_name_H-M   'P 1'
#
loop_
_entity.id
_entity.type
_entity.pdbx_description
1 polymer ?
#
loop_
_entity_poly.entity_id
_entity_poly.type
_entity_poly.pdbx_seq_one_letter_code
_entity_poly.pdbx_strand_id
1 'polypeptide(L)'
;MMNSSMSSGSGSLRTSEKRSLYVRALFDYDRTRDSCLPSQGLSFSYGDILHVINASDDEWWQARLVTPHGESEQIGVIPSKKRVEKKERARLKTVKFHARTGMIESNRDFPGLSDDYYGAKNLKGQEDAILSYEPVTRQEIHYARPVIILGPMKDRVNDDLISEFPHKFGSCVPHTTRPRRDNEVDGQDYHFVVSREQMEKDIQDNKFIEAGQFNDNLYGTSIQSVRAVAERGKHCILDVSGNAIKRLQQAQLYPIAVFIKPKSIEALMEMNRRQTYEQANKIYDKAVKLEQEFGEYFTAIVQGDSLEEIYNKIKQIIEDQSGHYIWVPSPEKL
;
A
#
# COMPACT_ATOMS: atom_id res chain seq x y z
N MET A 1 8.34 -47.73 -32.01
CA MET A 1 8.95 -47.19 -30.78
C MET A 1 8.36 -45.81 -30.54
N MET A 2 7.59 -45.66 -29.47
CA MET A 2 6.97 -44.40 -29.07
C MET A 2 8.04 -43.51 -28.44
N ASN A 3 8.19 -42.26 -28.91
CA ASN A 3 8.94 -41.23 -28.20
C ASN A 3 7.96 -40.13 -27.78
N SER A 4 7.44 -40.30 -26.56
CA SER A 4 6.72 -39.28 -25.80
C SER A 4 7.74 -38.53 -24.93
N SER A 5 8.12 -37.32 -25.32
CA SER A 5 8.86 -36.39 -24.46
C SER A 5 7.86 -35.48 -23.75
N MET A 6 7.60 -35.78 -22.48
CA MET A 6 6.76 -35.02 -21.58
C MET A 6 7.44 -33.68 -21.23
N SER A 7 6.67 -32.59 -21.32
CA SER A 7 7.09 -31.28 -20.86
C SER A 7 7.04 -31.21 -19.33
N SER A 8 8.20 -31.28 -18.69
CA SER A 8 8.36 -31.05 -17.26
C SER A 8 9.07 -29.71 -17.04
N GLY A 9 8.38 -28.62 -17.30
CA GLY A 9 8.90 -27.26 -17.07
C GLY A 9 8.70 -26.82 -15.63
N SER A 10 9.62 -27.19 -14.73
CA SER A 10 9.81 -26.47 -13.47
C SER A 10 10.32 -25.07 -13.82
N GLY A 11 9.48 -24.06 -13.64
CA GLY A 11 9.77 -22.67 -13.99
C GLY A 11 10.82 -22.04 -13.09
N SER A 12 12.10 -22.35 -13.33
CA SER A 12 13.21 -21.52 -12.86
C SER A 12 13.22 -20.23 -13.70
N LEU A 13 13.11 -19.07 -13.03
CA LEU A 13 13.26 -17.77 -13.67
C LEU A 13 14.70 -17.59 -14.15
N ARG A 14 15.03 -18.16 -15.30
CA ARG A 14 16.22 -17.78 -16.05
C ARG A 14 15.92 -16.48 -16.79
N THR A 15 16.50 -15.38 -16.34
CA THR A 15 16.61 -14.14 -17.12
C THR A 15 17.47 -14.44 -18.35
N SER A 16 16.86 -14.89 -19.44
CA SER A 16 17.51 -14.86 -20.76
C SER A 16 17.54 -13.42 -21.26
N GLU A 17 18.46 -13.05 -22.15
CA GLU A 17 18.52 -11.73 -22.83
C GLU A 17 17.17 -11.28 -23.46
N LYS A 18 16.18 -12.18 -23.58
CA LYS A 18 14.83 -11.90 -24.11
C LYS A 18 13.73 -11.62 -23.07
N ARG A 19 14.00 -11.61 -21.76
CA ARG A 19 13.00 -11.25 -20.72
C ARG A 19 13.61 -10.37 -19.63
N SER A 20 13.37 -9.07 -19.73
CA SER A 20 13.66 -8.10 -18.67
C SER A 20 12.70 -8.28 -17.51
N LEU A 21 13.23 -8.39 -16.29
CA LEU A 21 12.46 -8.52 -15.06
C LEU A 21 12.56 -7.21 -14.28
N TYR A 22 11.43 -6.54 -14.04
CA TYR A 22 11.36 -5.37 -13.19
C TYR A 22 10.62 -5.71 -11.90
N VAL A 23 11.15 -5.25 -10.77
CA VAL A 23 10.53 -5.45 -9.47
C VAL A 23 10.46 -4.15 -8.69
N ARG A 24 9.41 -4.01 -7.89
CA ARG A 24 9.29 -2.99 -6.84
C ARG A 24 9.83 -3.56 -5.53
N ALA A 25 10.69 -2.81 -4.85
CA ALA A 25 11.14 -3.16 -3.51
C ALA A 25 10.03 -2.89 -2.48
N LEU A 26 9.73 -3.87 -1.63
CA LEU A 26 8.75 -3.74 -0.54
C LEU A 26 9.42 -3.63 0.84
N PHE A 27 10.70 -3.28 0.87
CA PHE A 27 11.50 -3.06 2.07
C PHE A 27 12.70 -2.17 1.77
N ASP A 28 13.30 -1.59 2.80
CA ASP A 28 14.55 -0.84 2.69
C ASP A 28 15.76 -1.78 2.78
N TYR A 29 16.74 -1.58 1.91
CA TYR A 29 18.00 -2.32 1.93
C TYR A 29 19.20 -1.38 1.94
N ASP A 30 19.96 -1.44 3.02
CA ASP A 30 21.24 -0.73 3.16
C ASP A 30 22.40 -1.72 3.08
N ARG A 31 23.14 -1.65 1.97
CA ARG A 31 24.31 -2.49 1.71
C ARG A 31 25.37 -2.42 2.80
N THR A 32 25.50 -1.31 3.52
CA THR A 32 26.53 -1.14 4.56
C THR A 32 26.27 -2.01 5.79
N ARG A 33 25.03 -2.50 5.94
CA ARG A 33 24.60 -3.36 7.04
C ARG A 33 24.69 -4.86 6.70
N ASP A 34 25.09 -5.23 5.48
CA ASP A 34 25.24 -6.61 5.04
C ASP A 34 26.71 -6.96 4.78
N SER A 35 27.34 -7.65 5.72
CA SER A 35 28.73 -8.08 5.63
C SER A 35 28.95 -9.28 4.71
N CYS A 36 27.89 -9.91 4.22
CA CYS A 36 27.96 -11.16 3.45
C CYS A 36 27.84 -10.94 1.93
N LEU A 37 28.10 -9.71 1.46
CA LEU A 37 28.00 -9.32 0.05
C LEU A 37 29.06 -10.03 -0.82
N PRO A 38 28.67 -10.65 -1.94
CA PRO A 38 29.63 -11.27 -2.87
C PRO A 38 30.38 -10.24 -3.73
N SER A 39 29.81 -9.05 -3.90
CA SER A 39 30.37 -7.94 -4.69
C SER A 39 29.76 -6.61 -4.25
N GLN A 40 29.93 -5.53 -5.05
CA GLN A 40 29.36 -4.23 -4.75
C GLN A 40 27.82 -4.30 -4.62
N GLY A 41 27.32 -4.12 -3.40
CA GLY A 41 25.88 -4.07 -3.13
C GLY A 41 25.21 -2.81 -3.69
N LEU A 42 23.93 -2.91 -3.99
CA LEU A 42 23.05 -1.82 -4.39
C LEU A 42 22.06 -1.53 -3.27
N SER A 43 22.13 -0.35 -2.65
CA SER A 43 21.12 0.08 -1.67
C SER A 43 19.87 0.60 -2.39
N PHE A 44 18.71 0.42 -1.76
CA PHE A 44 17.41 0.90 -2.25
C PHE A 44 16.44 1.10 -1.08
N SER A 45 15.39 1.87 -1.33
CA SER A 45 14.30 2.12 -0.38
C SER A 45 13.03 1.39 -0.80
N TYR A 46 12.08 1.26 0.12
CA TYR A 46 10.72 0.84 -0.19
C TYR A 46 10.14 1.66 -1.35
N GLY A 47 9.52 0.99 -2.32
CA GLY A 47 8.88 1.59 -3.49
C GLY A 47 9.80 1.78 -4.69
N ASP A 48 11.13 1.67 -4.51
CA ASP A 48 12.08 1.77 -5.62
C ASP A 48 11.83 0.68 -6.66
N ILE A 49 12.03 1.04 -7.92
CA ILE A 49 11.92 0.12 -9.05
C ILE A 49 13.33 -0.34 -9.42
N LEU A 50 13.48 -1.66 -9.54
CA LEU A 50 14.75 -2.32 -9.83
C LEU A 50 14.61 -3.12 -11.13
N HIS A 51 15.53 -2.88 -12.06
CA HIS A 51 15.71 -3.74 -13.22
C HIS A 51 16.65 -4.88 -12.81
N VAL A 52 16.12 -6.09 -12.70
CA VAL A 52 16.87 -7.31 -12.39
C VAL A 52 17.49 -7.84 -13.67
N ILE A 53 18.83 -7.74 -13.75
CA ILE A 53 19.64 -8.13 -14.90
C ILE A 53 19.91 -9.64 -14.86
N ASN A 54 20.19 -10.16 -13.67
CA ASN A 54 20.46 -11.57 -13.47
C ASN A 54 19.87 -12.07 -12.15
N ALA A 55 18.96 -13.03 -12.24
CA ALA A 55 18.32 -13.70 -11.11
C ALA A 55 18.68 -15.20 -10.98
N SER A 56 19.77 -15.66 -11.61
CA SER A 56 20.14 -17.08 -11.66
C SER A 56 20.63 -17.65 -10.33
N ASP A 57 21.14 -16.80 -9.44
CA ASP A 57 21.65 -17.18 -8.13
C ASP A 57 20.54 -17.10 -7.07
N ASP A 58 20.50 -18.11 -6.21
CA ASP A 58 19.46 -18.30 -5.20
C ASP A 58 19.56 -17.32 -4.02
N GLU A 59 20.69 -16.64 -3.84
CA GLU A 59 20.98 -15.75 -2.71
C GLU A 59 21.14 -14.29 -3.14
N TRP A 60 21.70 -14.03 -4.33
CA TRP A 60 22.04 -12.68 -4.78
C TRP A 60 21.64 -12.43 -6.24
N TRP A 61 20.94 -11.33 -6.49
CA TRP A 61 20.58 -10.92 -7.84
C TRP A 61 21.40 -9.70 -8.26
N GLN A 62 21.71 -9.57 -9.55
CA GLN A 62 22.30 -8.37 -10.12
C GLN A 62 21.18 -7.45 -10.62
N ALA A 63 21.20 -6.20 -10.18
CA ALA A 63 20.17 -5.23 -10.53
C ALA A 63 20.75 -3.81 -10.64
N ARG A 64 19.91 -2.91 -11.15
CA ARG A 64 20.13 -1.46 -11.15
C ARG A 64 18.83 -0.73 -10.83
N LEU A 65 18.95 0.48 -10.29
CA LEU A 65 17.82 1.35 -10.00
C LEU A 65 17.20 1.92 -11.28
N VAL A 66 15.88 2.02 -11.29
CA VAL A 66 15.11 2.71 -12.32
C VAL A 66 14.51 3.97 -11.70
N THR A 67 15.00 5.12 -12.17
CA THR A 67 14.54 6.44 -11.73
C THR A 67 13.51 7.00 -12.71
N PRO A 68 12.78 8.07 -12.35
CA PRO A 68 11.95 8.81 -13.31
C PRO A 68 12.73 9.31 -14.54
N HIS A 69 14.04 9.52 -14.42
CA HIS A 69 14.92 9.96 -15.51
C HIS A 69 15.53 8.82 -16.33
N GLY A 70 15.27 7.56 -15.97
CA GLY A 70 15.78 6.37 -16.66
C GLY A 70 16.50 5.38 -15.75
N GLU A 71 17.06 4.34 -16.36
CA GLU A 71 17.84 3.31 -15.67
C GLU A 71 19.23 3.84 -15.29
N SER A 72 19.64 3.62 -14.04
CA SER A 72 20.98 3.94 -13.58
C SER A 72 22.02 3.08 -14.29
N GLU A 73 23.19 3.67 -14.61
CA GLU A 73 24.33 2.91 -15.15
C GLU A 73 24.94 1.98 -14.10
N GLN A 74 24.73 2.26 -12.80
CA GLN A 74 25.30 1.47 -11.72
C GLN A 74 24.57 0.13 -11.57
N ILE A 75 25.31 -0.95 -11.81
CA ILE A 75 24.89 -2.32 -11.50
C ILE A 75 25.46 -2.72 -10.14
N GLY A 76 24.64 -3.32 -9.28
CA GLY A 76 25.09 -3.89 -8.02
C GLY A 76 24.28 -5.13 -7.65
N VAL A 77 24.66 -5.76 -6.54
CA VAL A 77 23.95 -6.94 -6.02
C VAL A 77 22.90 -6.57 -4.99
N ILE A 78 21.75 -7.22 -5.08
CA ILE A 78 20.64 -7.14 -4.14
C ILE A 78 20.34 -8.56 -3.61
N PRO A 79 19.84 -8.72 -2.38
CA PRO A 79 19.49 -10.05 -1.88
C PRO A 79 18.33 -10.63 -2.71
N SER A 80 18.37 -11.92 -3.02
CA SER A 80 17.26 -12.59 -3.69
C SER A 80 16.00 -12.59 -2.81
N LYS A 81 14.83 -12.78 -3.43
CA LYS A 81 13.57 -12.99 -2.69
C LYS A 81 13.70 -14.10 -1.64
N LYS A 82 14.28 -15.24 -2.02
CA LYS A 82 14.49 -16.40 -1.14
C LYS A 82 15.35 -16.06 0.07
N ARG A 83 16.41 -15.27 -0.12
CA ARG A 83 17.31 -14.80 0.95
C ARG A 83 16.58 -13.87 1.93
N VAL A 84 15.82 -12.90 1.41
CA VAL A 84 15.03 -11.95 2.22
C VAL A 84 14.01 -12.70 3.07
N GLU A 85 13.21 -13.57 2.45
CA GLU A 85 12.19 -14.34 3.15
C GLU A 85 12.77 -15.28 4.22
N LYS A 86 13.89 -15.94 3.93
CA LYS A 86 14.58 -16.80 4.90
C LYS A 86 15.06 -16.00 6.12
N LYS A 87 15.64 -14.81 5.90
CA LYS A 87 16.16 -13.94 6.97
C LYS A 87 15.03 -13.41 7.86
N GLU A 88 13.96 -12.89 7.27
CA GLU A 88 12.82 -12.38 8.03
C GLU A 88 12.06 -13.48 8.77
N ARG A 89 11.88 -14.66 8.15
CA ARG A 89 11.26 -15.81 8.83
C ARG A 89 12.06 -16.26 10.06
N ALA A 90 13.39 -16.20 9.98
CA ALA A 90 14.25 -16.49 11.13
C ALA A 90 14.09 -15.42 12.23
N ARG A 91 14.05 -14.13 11.86
CA ARG A 91 13.84 -13.02 12.80
C ARG A 91 12.49 -13.13 13.53
N LEU A 92 11.40 -13.38 12.80
CA LEU A 92 10.06 -13.52 13.37
C LEU A 92 9.95 -14.70 14.34
N LYS A 93 10.63 -15.83 14.06
CA LYS A 93 10.71 -16.95 15.00
C LYS A 93 11.35 -16.50 16.31
N THR A 94 12.50 -15.82 16.26
CA THR A 94 13.20 -15.33 17.46
C THR A 94 12.34 -14.35 18.28
N VAL A 95 11.64 -13.41 17.63
CA VAL A 95 10.75 -12.45 18.31
C VAL A 95 9.58 -13.15 18.99
N LYS A 96 8.94 -14.13 18.34
CA LYS A 96 7.84 -14.92 18.93
C LYS A 96 8.30 -15.73 20.14
N PHE A 97 9.54 -16.22 20.17
CA PHE A 97 10.11 -16.88 21.34
C PHE A 97 10.23 -15.90 22.53
N HIS A 98 10.77 -14.71 22.33
CA HIS A 98 10.92 -13.71 23.41
C HIS A 98 9.58 -13.18 23.92
N ALA A 99 8.57 -13.03 23.06
CA ALA A 99 7.22 -12.64 23.47
C ALA A 99 6.53 -13.69 24.36
N ARG A 100 6.80 -14.99 24.15
CA ARG A 100 6.24 -16.08 24.98
C ARG A 100 6.93 -16.23 26.33
N THR A 101 8.22 -15.92 26.42
CA THR A 101 8.96 -15.99 27.70
C THR A 101 8.54 -14.89 28.68
N GLY A 102 7.89 -13.81 28.21
CA GLY A 102 7.38 -12.71 29.04
C GLY A 102 5.94 -12.85 29.55
N MET A 103 5.23 -13.96 29.30
CA MET A 103 3.82 -14.17 29.70
C MET A 103 3.61 -15.36 30.66
N ILE A 104 4.65 -15.83 31.36
CA ILE A 104 4.49 -16.80 32.44
C ILE A 104 4.28 -16.03 33.75
N GLU A 105 3.07 -15.54 33.98
CA GLU A 105 2.45 -15.34 35.31
C GLU A 105 1.12 -14.59 35.16
N SER A 106 0.02 -15.35 35.03
CA SER A 106 -1.36 -15.04 35.47
C SER A 106 -2.45 -15.67 34.58
N ASN A 107 -2.39 -17.00 34.38
CA ASN A 107 -3.59 -17.73 33.97
C ASN A 107 -4.47 -17.98 35.21
N ARG A 108 -5.54 -17.18 35.36
CA ARG A 108 -6.75 -17.62 36.05
C ARG A 108 -7.85 -17.73 34.99
N ASP A 109 -8.29 -18.95 34.76
CA ASP A 109 -9.33 -19.32 33.81
C ASP A 109 -10.68 -18.67 34.16
N PHE A 110 -11.33 -18.08 33.17
CA PHE A 110 -12.78 -17.78 33.19
C PHE A 110 -13.41 -18.35 31.92
N PRO A 111 -14.30 -19.36 32.02
CA PRO A 111 -14.96 -19.95 30.87
C PRO A 111 -16.29 -19.25 30.57
N GLY A 112 -16.50 -18.89 29.31
CA GLY A 112 -17.83 -18.62 28.75
C GLY A 112 -18.03 -17.22 28.20
N LEU A 113 -17.85 -17.06 26.89
CA LEU A 113 -18.59 -16.16 26.00
C LEU A 113 -18.36 -16.63 24.56
N SER A 114 -19.45 -16.88 23.83
CA SER A 114 -19.52 -17.55 22.54
C SER A 114 -18.77 -16.82 21.42
N ASP A 115 -17.97 -17.58 20.67
CA ASP A 115 -17.03 -17.13 19.63
C ASP A 115 -17.64 -17.18 18.21
N ASP A 116 -18.88 -16.71 18.06
CA ASP A 116 -19.65 -16.86 16.82
C ASP A 116 -20.33 -15.54 16.38
N TYR A 117 -19.57 -14.49 16.03
CA TYR A 117 -20.09 -13.48 15.07
C TYR A 117 -19.12 -12.48 14.41
N TYR A 118 -17.83 -12.41 14.78
CA TYR A 118 -16.90 -11.48 14.11
C TYR A 118 -15.61 -12.17 13.64
N GLY A 119 -15.52 -12.41 12.33
CA GLY A 119 -14.27 -12.29 11.55
C GLY A 119 -13.05 -13.18 11.87
N ALA A 120 -13.10 -14.09 12.84
CA ALA A 120 -11.93 -14.85 13.30
C ALA A 120 -11.50 -16.03 12.39
N LYS A 121 -12.12 -16.21 11.22
CA LYS A 121 -11.76 -17.29 10.28
C LYS A 121 -10.64 -16.95 9.29
N ASN A 122 -10.16 -15.70 9.24
CA ASN A 122 -9.05 -15.31 8.35
C ASN A 122 -7.65 -15.36 9.00
N LEU A 123 -7.54 -15.57 10.33
CA LEU A 123 -6.25 -15.57 11.02
C LEU A 123 -5.44 -16.87 10.90
N LYS A 124 -6.01 -17.93 10.33
CA LYS A 124 -5.33 -19.23 10.17
C LYS A 124 -4.73 -19.47 8.78
N GLY A 125 -4.85 -18.51 7.84
CA GLY A 125 -4.47 -18.68 6.43
C GLY A 125 -3.38 -17.76 5.87
N GLN A 126 -3.07 -16.64 6.54
CA GLN A 126 -1.86 -15.87 6.21
C GLN A 126 -0.67 -16.54 6.91
N GLU A 127 0.05 -17.42 6.21
CA GLU A 127 1.49 -17.45 6.46
C GLU A 127 1.96 -16.00 6.39
N ASP A 128 2.63 -15.49 7.44
CA ASP A 128 3.14 -14.12 7.52
C ASP A 128 3.78 -13.76 6.17
N ALA A 129 3.06 -13.02 5.31
CA ALA A 129 3.51 -12.75 3.96
C ALA A 129 4.69 -11.79 4.08
N ILE A 130 5.90 -12.31 3.86
CA ILE A 130 7.12 -11.52 4.04
C ILE A 130 7.27 -10.62 2.81
N LEU A 131 7.21 -9.31 3.07
CA LEU A 131 7.48 -8.30 2.07
C LEU A 131 8.93 -8.44 1.56
N SER A 132 9.07 -8.57 0.24
CA SER A 132 10.36 -8.66 -0.44
C SER A 132 10.32 -7.85 -1.73
N TYR A 133 9.92 -8.47 -2.83
CA TYR A 133 9.84 -7.83 -4.14
C TYR A 133 8.51 -8.15 -4.81
N GLU A 134 7.93 -7.17 -5.48
CA GLU A 134 6.74 -7.32 -6.32
C GLU A 134 7.11 -7.16 -7.79
N PRO A 135 6.86 -8.15 -8.66
CA PRO A 135 6.99 -7.99 -10.11
C PRO A 135 6.14 -6.84 -10.62
N VAL A 136 6.72 -6.00 -11.46
CA VAL A 136 6.01 -4.87 -12.06
C VAL A 136 6.21 -4.83 -13.56
N THR A 137 5.22 -4.28 -14.25
CA THR A 137 5.31 -3.92 -15.66
C THR A 137 5.00 -2.45 -15.84
N ARG A 138 5.54 -1.86 -16.91
CA ARG A 138 5.27 -0.47 -17.27
C ARG A 138 4.00 -0.39 -18.11
N GLN A 139 3.05 0.44 -17.71
CA GLN A 139 1.77 0.64 -18.38
C GLN A 139 1.55 2.12 -18.68
N GLU A 140 1.03 2.42 -19.87
CA GLU A 140 0.58 3.77 -20.23
C GLU A 140 -0.85 4.03 -19.72
N ILE A 141 -1.09 5.22 -19.17
CA ILE A 141 -2.38 5.67 -18.65
C ILE A 141 -2.75 7.06 -19.19
N HIS A 142 -4.06 7.29 -19.31
CA HIS A 142 -4.64 8.56 -19.81
C HIS A 142 -5.58 9.21 -18.79
N TYR A 143 -5.28 9.09 -17.50
CA TYR A 143 -6.02 9.72 -16.41
C TYR A 143 -5.04 10.19 -15.33
N ALA A 144 -5.44 11.17 -14.53
CA ALA A 144 -4.68 11.56 -13.34
C ALA A 144 -4.95 10.55 -12.21
N ARG A 145 -3.89 9.94 -11.67
CA ARG A 145 -4.01 8.87 -10.67
C ARG A 145 -4.73 9.36 -9.39
N PRO A 146 -5.66 8.61 -8.80
CA PRO A 146 -6.18 8.93 -7.47
C PRO A 146 -5.06 8.92 -6.43
N VAL A 147 -5.19 9.70 -5.35
CA VAL A 147 -4.22 9.77 -4.26
C VAL A 147 -4.88 9.34 -2.96
N ILE A 148 -4.24 8.40 -2.26
CA ILE A 148 -4.67 7.93 -0.94
C ILE A 148 -3.52 8.18 0.02
N ILE A 149 -3.78 8.96 1.07
CA ILE A 149 -2.80 9.23 2.13
C ILE A 149 -3.27 8.53 3.39
N LEU A 150 -2.42 7.67 3.94
CA LEU A 150 -2.72 6.84 5.11
C LEU A 150 -1.77 7.18 6.26
N GLY A 151 -2.22 6.95 7.48
CA GLY A 151 -1.44 7.20 8.69
C GLY A 151 -1.73 8.54 9.36
N PRO A 152 -0.90 8.93 10.33
CA PRO A 152 -1.09 10.14 11.12
C PRO A 152 -1.08 11.40 10.24
N MET A 153 -1.87 12.41 10.61
CA MET A 153 -1.92 13.71 9.93
C MET A 153 -2.44 13.72 8.48
N LYS A 154 -2.93 12.58 7.96
CA LYS A 154 -3.45 12.48 6.58
C LYS A 154 -4.50 13.55 6.24
N ASP A 155 -5.38 13.89 7.18
CA ASP A 155 -6.49 14.82 6.95
C ASP A 155 -5.95 16.22 6.63
N ARG A 156 -4.95 16.65 7.40
CA ARG A 156 -4.30 17.94 7.18
C ARG A 156 -3.56 17.97 5.85
N VAL A 157 -2.86 16.89 5.48
CA VAL A 157 -2.19 16.81 4.18
C VAL A 157 -3.20 16.85 3.03
N ASN A 158 -4.33 16.15 3.15
CA ASN A 158 -5.40 16.16 2.15
C ASN A 158 -5.96 17.58 1.96
N ASP A 159 -6.26 18.29 3.04
CA ASP A 159 -6.77 19.66 3.02
C ASP A 159 -5.74 20.63 2.40
N ASP A 160 -4.47 20.51 2.79
CA ASP A 160 -3.39 21.36 2.28
C ASP A 160 -3.19 21.14 0.75
N LEU A 161 -3.22 19.90 0.25
CA LEU A 161 -3.10 19.60 -1.19
C LEU A 161 -4.25 20.23 -2.00
N ILE A 162 -5.50 20.08 -1.53
CA ILE A 162 -6.69 20.60 -2.23
C ILE A 162 -6.68 22.14 -2.22
N SER A 163 -6.34 22.75 -1.09
CA SER A 163 -6.35 24.21 -0.93
C SER A 163 -5.19 24.90 -1.66
N GLU A 164 -3.99 24.32 -1.64
CA GLU A 164 -2.81 24.89 -2.30
C GLU A 164 -2.85 24.70 -3.83
N PHE A 165 -3.34 23.55 -4.33
CA PHE A 165 -3.39 23.25 -5.77
C PHE A 165 -4.77 22.78 -6.25
N PRO A 166 -5.81 23.64 -6.20
CA PRO A 166 -7.17 23.29 -6.60
C PRO A 166 -7.33 22.96 -8.10
N HIS A 167 -6.32 23.30 -8.91
CA HIS A 167 -6.26 22.94 -10.33
C HIS A 167 -5.71 21.53 -10.56
N LYS A 168 -4.86 21.01 -9.66
CA LYS A 168 -4.29 19.65 -9.73
C LYS A 168 -5.09 18.62 -8.95
N PHE A 169 -5.68 19.01 -7.81
CA PHE A 169 -6.39 18.09 -6.92
C PHE A 169 -7.89 18.38 -6.88
N GLY A 170 -8.67 17.37 -6.52
CA GLY A 170 -10.08 17.51 -6.22
C GLY A 170 -10.62 16.33 -5.45
N SER A 171 -11.78 16.50 -4.82
CA SER A 171 -12.51 15.42 -4.16
C SER A 171 -13.63 14.91 -5.08
N CYS A 172 -13.91 13.62 -5.02
CA CYS A 172 -15.08 13.06 -5.68
C CYS A 172 -16.32 13.19 -4.80
N VAL A 173 -17.51 13.24 -5.43
CA VAL A 173 -18.79 13.31 -4.73
C VAL A 173 -19.19 11.90 -4.26
N PRO A 174 -19.31 11.64 -2.94
CA PRO A 174 -19.74 10.35 -2.41
C PRO A 174 -21.26 10.14 -2.59
N HIS A 175 -21.73 8.92 -2.38
CA HIS A 175 -23.16 8.57 -2.38
C HIS A 175 -23.67 8.38 -0.97
N THR A 176 -24.94 8.68 -0.72
CA THR A 176 -25.60 8.34 0.55
C THR A 176 -27.07 8.03 0.38
N THR A 177 -27.62 7.12 1.20
CA THR A 177 -29.08 6.91 1.32
C THR A 177 -29.74 7.91 2.27
N ARG A 178 -28.95 8.73 2.97
CA ARG A 178 -29.49 9.74 3.88
C ARG A 178 -30.32 10.75 3.08
N PRO A 179 -31.50 11.18 3.58
CA PRO A 179 -32.22 12.29 2.98
C PRO A 179 -31.37 13.56 2.90
N ARG A 180 -31.44 14.23 1.74
CA ARG A 180 -30.82 15.54 1.51
C ARG A 180 -31.37 16.58 2.50
N ARG A 181 -30.50 17.39 3.10
CA ARG A 181 -30.89 18.55 3.90
C ARG A 181 -31.12 19.78 3.02
N ASP A 182 -31.84 20.77 3.53
CA ASP A 182 -32.20 21.97 2.75
C ASP A 182 -31.00 22.76 2.23
N ASN A 183 -29.88 22.73 2.97
CA ASN A 183 -28.63 23.42 2.62
C ASN A 183 -27.66 22.58 1.76
N GLU A 184 -28.02 21.36 1.40
CA GLU A 184 -27.18 20.44 0.61
C GLU A 184 -27.66 20.36 -0.84
N VAL A 185 -26.74 20.19 -1.78
CA VAL A 185 -26.99 20.11 -3.22
C VAL A 185 -26.61 18.72 -3.74
N ASP A 186 -27.57 18.07 -4.42
CA ASP A 186 -27.34 16.77 -5.05
C ASP A 186 -26.30 16.86 -6.18
N GLY A 187 -25.35 15.94 -6.19
CA GLY A 187 -24.21 15.95 -7.10
C GLY A 187 -23.09 16.92 -6.72
N GLN A 188 -23.19 17.63 -5.59
CA GLN A 188 -22.13 18.45 -5.03
C GLN A 188 -21.69 17.94 -3.65
N ASP A 189 -22.62 17.85 -2.70
CA ASP A 189 -22.31 17.34 -1.36
C ASP A 189 -22.31 15.82 -1.35
N TYR A 190 -23.38 15.23 -1.90
CA TYR A 190 -23.56 13.80 -2.10
C TYR A 190 -24.38 13.54 -3.35
N HIS A 191 -24.26 12.34 -3.90
CA HIS A 191 -25.31 11.73 -4.70
C HIS A 191 -26.32 11.08 -3.76
N PHE A 192 -27.50 11.69 -3.64
CA PHE A 192 -28.55 11.25 -2.73
C PHE A 192 -29.34 10.09 -3.36
N VAL A 193 -29.08 8.88 -2.89
CA VAL A 193 -29.70 7.64 -3.39
C VAL A 193 -31.01 7.38 -2.66
N VAL A 194 -32.12 7.44 -3.39
CA VAL A 194 -33.46 7.30 -2.78
C VAL A 194 -33.74 5.87 -2.31
N SER A 195 -33.30 4.86 -3.07
CA SER A 195 -33.54 3.46 -2.73
C SER A 195 -32.32 2.85 -2.03
N ARG A 196 -32.47 2.54 -0.74
CA ARG A 196 -31.45 1.80 0.03
C ARG A 196 -31.17 0.45 -0.60
N GLU A 197 -32.20 -0.27 -1.02
CA GLU A 197 -32.08 -1.58 -1.68
C GLU A 197 -31.23 -1.50 -2.96
N GLN A 198 -31.39 -0.43 -3.74
CA GLN A 198 -30.55 -0.20 -4.91
C GLN A 198 -29.09 0.06 -4.53
N MET A 199 -28.83 0.86 -3.49
CA MET A 199 -27.45 1.10 -3.03
C MET A 199 -26.81 -0.18 -2.48
N GLU A 200 -27.57 -1.02 -1.77
CA GLU A 200 -27.09 -2.33 -1.29
C GLU A 200 -26.73 -3.25 -2.46
N LYS A 201 -27.56 -3.28 -3.50
CA LYS A 201 -27.26 -4.01 -4.73
C LYS A 201 -26.00 -3.45 -5.41
N ASP A 202 -25.84 -2.14 -5.50
CA ASP A 202 -24.66 -1.52 -6.09
C ASP A 202 -23.36 -1.80 -5.30
N ILE A 203 -23.47 -1.93 -3.97
CA ILE A 203 -22.36 -2.40 -3.11
C ILE A 203 -22.02 -3.86 -3.42
N GLN A 204 -23.02 -4.74 -3.54
CA GLN A 204 -22.82 -6.16 -3.90
C GLN A 204 -22.23 -6.33 -5.30
N ASP A 205 -22.63 -5.47 -6.23
CA ASP A 205 -22.12 -5.41 -7.62
C ASP A 205 -20.73 -4.75 -7.70
N ASN A 206 -20.07 -4.48 -6.57
CA ASN A 206 -18.72 -3.93 -6.48
C ASN A 206 -18.55 -2.56 -7.16
N LYS A 207 -19.58 -1.71 -7.16
CA LYS A 207 -19.52 -0.37 -7.75
C LYS A 207 -18.83 0.67 -6.85
N PHE A 208 -18.58 0.32 -5.60
CA PHE A 208 -17.96 1.18 -4.59
C PHE A 208 -16.55 0.69 -4.23
N ILE A 209 -15.61 1.63 -4.10
CA ILE A 209 -14.27 1.33 -3.57
C ILE A 209 -14.28 1.18 -2.05
N GLU A 210 -15.22 1.88 -1.40
CA GLU A 210 -15.48 1.82 0.02
C GLU A 210 -16.95 2.17 0.26
N ALA A 211 -17.58 1.44 1.16
CA ALA A 211 -18.94 1.71 1.62
C ALA A 211 -19.08 1.34 3.10
N GLY A 212 -19.93 2.08 3.81
CA GLY A 212 -20.17 1.89 5.24
C GLY A 212 -21.55 2.40 5.65
N GLN A 213 -21.95 2.06 6.88
CA GLN A 213 -23.19 2.52 7.48
C GLN A 213 -22.89 3.48 8.62
N PHE A 214 -23.59 4.61 8.66
CA PHE A 214 -23.54 5.58 9.76
C PHE A 214 -24.94 6.14 10.01
N ASN A 215 -25.38 6.12 11.27
CA ASN A 215 -26.74 6.53 11.67
C ASN A 215 -27.83 5.95 10.75
N ASP A 216 -27.78 4.63 10.53
CA ASP A 216 -28.70 3.86 9.68
C ASP A 216 -28.77 4.26 8.21
N ASN A 217 -27.86 5.13 7.75
CA ASN A 217 -27.73 5.48 6.35
C ASN A 217 -26.47 4.86 5.77
N LEU A 218 -26.55 4.44 4.51
CA LEU A 218 -25.39 3.96 3.76
C LEU A 218 -24.65 5.16 3.19
N TYR A 219 -23.33 5.03 3.14
CA TYR A 219 -22.41 5.97 2.52
C TYR A 219 -21.43 5.17 1.67
N GLY A 220 -21.00 5.72 0.54
CA GLY A 220 -20.02 5.04 -0.29
C GLY A 220 -19.35 5.93 -1.32
N THR A 221 -18.09 5.64 -1.59
CA THR A 221 -17.30 6.29 -2.64
C THR A 221 -17.32 5.39 -3.87
N SER A 222 -17.99 5.83 -4.94
CA SER A 222 -18.16 5.00 -6.14
C SER A 222 -16.93 5.05 -7.02
N ILE A 223 -16.63 3.95 -7.72
CA ILE A 223 -15.54 3.89 -8.72
C ILE A 223 -15.75 4.97 -9.80
N GLN A 224 -17.02 5.19 -10.20
CA GLN A 224 -17.36 6.17 -11.23
C GLN A 224 -17.11 7.61 -10.77
N SER A 225 -17.41 7.96 -9.51
CA SER A 225 -17.13 9.28 -8.97
C SER A 225 -15.63 9.57 -8.97
N VAL A 226 -14.81 8.58 -8.61
CA VAL A 226 -13.34 8.72 -8.66
C VAL A 226 -12.85 8.86 -10.10
N ARG A 227 -13.33 8.02 -11.01
CA ARG A 227 -12.98 8.06 -12.44
C ARG A 227 -13.30 9.42 -13.07
N ALA A 228 -14.45 10.00 -12.75
CA ALA A 228 -14.87 11.29 -13.28
C ALA A 228 -13.93 12.44 -12.89
N VAL A 229 -13.29 12.40 -11.72
CA VAL A 229 -12.26 13.38 -11.32
C VAL A 229 -10.94 13.11 -12.06
N ALA A 230 -10.53 11.85 -12.11
CA ALA A 230 -9.29 11.41 -12.75
C ALA A 230 -9.24 11.76 -14.27
N GLU A 231 -10.35 11.53 -14.98
CA GLU A 231 -10.48 11.81 -16.43
C GLU A 231 -10.57 13.30 -16.75
N ARG A 232 -10.86 14.16 -15.76
CA ARG A 232 -10.75 15.62 -15.89
C ARG A 232 -9.33 16.14 -15.69
N GLY A 233 -8.36 15.24 -15.57
CA GLY A 233 -6.94 15.59 -15.38
C GLY A 233 -6.59 16.03 -13.95
N LYS A 234 -7.43 15.72 -12.96
CA LYS A 234 -7.14 16.00 -11.54
C LYS A 234 -6.89 14.74 -10.74
N HIS A 235 -5.92 14.79 -9.84
CA HIS A 235 -5.72 13.78 -8.82
C HIS A 235 -6.89 13.79 -7.83
N CYS A 236 -7.65 12.70 -7.80
CA CYS A 236 -8.74 12.54 -6.84
C CYS A 236 -8.16 12.23 -5.45
N ILE A 237 -8.26 13.17 -4.50
CA ILE A 237 -7.90 12.92 -3.10
C ILE A 237 -9.01 12.07 -2.47
N LEU A 238 -8.63 10.93 -1.89
CA LEU A 238 -9.55 9.96 -1.31
C LEU A 238 -9.28 9.78 0.18
N ASP A 239 -10.29 10.08 0.99
CA ASP A 239 -10.31 9.75 2.41
C ASP A 239 -10.96 8.37 2.62
N VAL A 240 -10.18 7.31 2.41
CA VAL A 240 -10.62 5.92 2.45
C VAL A 240 -9.59 5.03 3.15
N SER A 241 -9.99 3.81 3.56
CA SER A 241 -9.07 2.82 4.11
C SER A 241 -8.16 2.16 3.06
N GLY A 242 -7.13 1.43 3.51
CA GLY A 242 -6.23 0.69 2.63
C GLY A 242 -6.93 -0.35 1.74
N ASN A 243 -8.13 -0.81 2.12
CA ASN A 243 -8.93 -1.74 1.31
C ASN A 243 -9.32 -1.16 -0.06
N ALA A 244 -9.51 0.17 -0.12
CA ALA A 244 -9.86 0.84 -1.36
C ALA A 244 -8.75 0.77 -2.41
N ILE A 245 -7.48 0.62 -2.01
CA ILE A 245 -6.35 0.49 -2.94
C ILE A 245 -6.56 -0.71 -3.87
N LYS A 246 -6.91 -1.87 -3.30
CA LYS A 246 -7.15 -3.11 -4.07
C LYS A 246 -8.33 -2.95 -5.03
N ARG A 247 -9.41 -2.34 -4.55
CA ARG A 247 -10.64 -2.09 -5.33
C ARG A 247 -10.35 -1.18 -6.53
N LEU A 248 -9.55 -0.14 -6.33
CA LEU A 248 -9.11 0.77 -7.39
C LEU A 248 -8.24 0.08 -8.43
N GLN A 249 -7.25 -0.72 -7.99
CA GLN A 249 -6.41 -1.52 -8.90
C GLN A 249 -7.23 -2.51 -9.74
N GLN A 250 -8.21 -3.19 -9.14
CA GLN A 250 -9.15 -4.06 -9.85
C GLN A 250 -9.99 -3.29 -10.89
N ALA A 251 -10.32 -2.04 -10.60
CA ALA A 251 -11.02 -1.14 -11.51
C ALA A 251 -10.11 -0.44 -12.55
N GLN A 252 -8.84 -0.85 -12.66
CA GLN A 252 -7.82 -0.29 -13.54
C GLN A 252 -7.54 1.21 -13.31
N LEU A 253 -7.80 1.68 -12.08
CA LEU A 253 -7.45 3.01 -11.59
C LEU A 253 -6.33 2.84 -10.55
N TYR A 254 -5.08 2.99 -10.94
CA TYR A 254 -3.95 2.72 -10.05
C TYR A 254 -3.64 3.93 -9.16
N PRO A 255 -3.96 3.90 -7.84
CA PRO A 255 -3.74 5.06 -6.98
C PRO A 255 -2.26 5.27 -6.67
N ILE A 256 -1.92 6.49 -6.26
CA ILE A 256 -0.68 6.80 -5.55
C ILE A 256 -1.02 6.67 -4.06
N ALA A 257 -0.64 5.54 -3.46
CA ALA A 257 -0.91 5.25 -2.05
C ALA A 257 0.32 5.58 -1.20
N VAL A 258 0.23 6.62 -0.36
CA VAL A 258 1.34 7.07 0.47
C VAL A 258 1.03 6.85 1.94
N PHE A 259 1.88 6.09 2.63
CA PHE A 259 1.76 5.84 4.05
C PHE A 259 2.71 6.74 4.85
N ILE A 260 2.16 7.53 5.77
CA ILE A 260 2.91 8.32 6.74
C ILE A 260 3.26 7.41 7.91
N LYS A 261 4.52 6.98 7.98
CA LYS A 261 5.01 6.09 9.03
C LYS A 261 5.57 6.90 10.20
N PRO A 262 4.94 6.87 11.40
CA PRO A 262 5.49 7.55 12.57
C PRO A 262 6.82 6.92 12.97
N LYS A 263 7.82 7.74 13.32
CA LYS A 263 9.13 7.27 13.80
C LYS A 263 9.02 6.64 15.19
N SER A 264 8.26 7.28 16.07
CA SER A 264 7.98 6.80 17.43
C SER A 264 6.73 7.52 17.98
N ILE A 265 6.33 7.16 19.20
CA ILE A 265 5.24 7.84 19.92
C ILE A 265 5.66 9.27 20.26
N GLU A 266 6.92 9.48 20.67
CA GLU A 266 7.48 10.79 21.00
C GLU A 266 7.44 11.72 19.79
N ALA A 267 7.83 11.23 18.61
CA ALA A 267 7.78 12.02 17.38
C ALA A 267 6.35 12.48 17.04
N LEU A 268 5.33 11.65 17.29
CA LEU A 268 3.92 12.04 17.13
C LEU A 268 3.52 13.18 18.08
N MET A 269 3.96 13.08 19.33
CA MET A 269 3.70 14.13 20.33
C MET A 269 4.42 15.44 19.99
N GLU A 270 5.62 15.37 19.41
CA GLU A 270 6.36 16.55 18.96
C GLU A 270 5.65 17.25 17.79
N MET A 271 5.13 16.48 16.83
CA MET A 271 4.35 17.01 15.71
C MET A 271 3.00 17.61 16.13
N ASN A 272 2.38 17.08 17.19
CA ASN A 272 1.13 17.59 17.73
C ASN A 272 1.16 17.69 19.26
N ARG A 273 1.71 18.81 19.76
CA ARG A 273 1.89 19.09 21.21
C ARG A 273 0.60 19.12 22.04
N ARG A 274 -0.57 19.10 21.39
CA ARG A 274 -1.88 19.06 22.08
C ARG A 274 -2.33 17.63 22.40
N GLN A 275 -1.69 16.62 21.82
CA GLN A 275 -2.05 15.22 22.04
C GLN A 275 -1.46 14.68 23.33
N THR A 276 -2.24 13.87 24.04
CA THR A 276 -1.75 13.11 25.20
C THR A 276 -0.95 11.89 24.73
N TYR A 277 -0.10 11.34 25.62
CA TYR A 277 0.64 10.10 25.34
C TYR A 277 -0.30 8.94 24.96
N GLU A 278 -1.45 8.80 25.65
CA GLU A 278 -2.42 7.74 25.35
C GLU A 278 -3.01 7.88 23.94
N GLN A 279 -3.29 9.12 23.50
CA GLN A 279 -3.76 9.39 22.14
C GLN A 279 -2.67 9.08 21.12
N ALA A 280 -1.43 9.52 21.35
CA ALA A 280 -0.29 9.25 20.48
C ALA A 280 -0.01 7.74 20.36
N ASN A 281 -0.07 6.99 21.48
CA ASN A 281 0.07 5.54 21.49
C ASN A 281 -1.01 4.85 20.63
N LYS A 282 -2.29 5.25 20.78
CA LYS A 282 -3.38 4.72 19.94
C LYS A 282 -3.15 4.99 18.44
N ILE A 283 -2.62 6.17 18.09
CA ILE A 283 -2.29 6.51 16.71
C ILE A 283 -1.14 5.66 16.20
N TYR A 284 -0.09 5.49 16.99
CA TYR A 284 1.06 4.65 16.67
C TYR A 284 0.65 3.19 16.45
N ASP A 285 -0.12 2.60 17.38
CA ASP A 285 -0.62 1.22 17.27
C ASP A 285 -1.48 1.01 16.02
N LYS A 286 -2.33 1.99 15.68
CA LYS A 286 -3.12 1.96 14.44
C LYS A 286 -2.22 2.02 13.20
N ALA A 287 -1.19 2.87 13.20
CA ALA A 287 -0.26 2.98 12.09
C ALA A 287 0.54 1.67 11.88
N VAL A 288 1.00 1.03 12.96
CA VAL A 288 1.69 -0.26 12.89
C VAL A 288 0.81 -1.35 12.29
N LYS A 289 -0.46 -1.44 12.73
CA LYS A 289 -1.42 -2.41 12.17
C LYS A 289 -1.70 -2.14 10.69
N LEU A 290 -1.84 -0.87 10.32
CA LEU A 290 -2.07 -0.46 8.94
C LEU A 290 -0.88 -0.80 8.04
N GLU A 291 0.35 -0.59 8.51
CA GLU A 291 1.57 -0.99 7.79
C GLU A 291 1.63 -2.52 7.63
N GLN A 292 1.31 -3.27 8.70
CA GLN A 292 1.32 -4.73 8.64
C GLN A 292 0.28 -5.30 7.68
N GLU A 293 -0.92 -4.71 7.63
CA GLU A 293 -2.03 -5.21 6.83
C GLU A 293 -1.94 -4.78 5.35
N PHE A 294 -1.45 -3.56 5.10
CA PHE A 294 -1.48 -2.95 3.77
C PHE A 294 -0.10 -2.63 3.19
N GLY A 295 0.98 -3.00 3.86
CA GLY A 295 2.37 -2.67 3.47
C GLY A 295 2.78 -3.18 2.09
N GLU A 296 2.08 -4.13 1.47
CA GLU A 296 2.32 -4.54 0.08
C GLU A 296 1.67 -3.61 -0.96
N TYR A 297 0.70 -2.78 -0.57
CA TYR A 297 -0.10 -1.96 -1.48
C TYR A 297 0.35 -0.48 -1.55
N PHE A 298 1.27 -0.05 -0.69
CA PHE A 298 1.73 1.33 -0.73
C PHE A 298 2.62 1.56 -1.96
N THR A 299 2.47 2.72 -2.56
CA THR A 299 3.40 3.23 -3.56
C THR A 299 4.66 3.76 -2.88
N ALA A 300 4.52 4.39 -1.72
CA ALA A 300 5.62 4.95 -0.96
C ALA A 300 5.32 4.99 0.54
N ILE A 301 6.38 4.96 1.35
CA ILE A 301 6.34 5.19 2.79
C ILE A 301 7.13 6.46 3.07
N VAL A 302 6.54 7.39 3.83
CA VAL A 302 7.18 8.66 4.20
C VAL A 302 7.35 8.75 5.70
N GLN A 303 8.53 9.23 6.11
CA GLN A 303 8.84 9.63 7.47
C GLN A 303 9.45 11.03 7.46
N GLY A 304 9.25 11.78 8.52
CA GLY A 304 9.83 13.11 8.70
C GLY A 304 9.77 13.54 10.16
N ASP A 305 10.51 14.59 10.49
CA ASP A 305 10.54 15.20 11.82
C ASP A 305 9.50 16.32 11.97
N SER A 306 8.98 16.84 10.85
CA SER A 306 7.92 17.84 10.83
C SER A 306 6.87 17.52 9.78
N LEU A 307 5.66 18.07 9.96
CA LEU A 307 4.61 17.97 8.95
C LEU A 307 5.04 18.61 7.62
N GLU A 308 5.77 19.72 7.66
CA GLU A 308 6.24 20.41 6.45
C GLU A 308 7.17 19.51 5.62
N GLU A 309 8.08 18.79 6.27
CA GLU A 309 8.95 17.82 5.61
C GLU A 309 8.13 16.68 4.99
N ILE A 310 7.19 16.11 5.75
CA ILE A 310 6.29 15.04 5.28
C ILE A 310 5.48 15.53 4.08
N TYR A 311 4.90 16.73 4.17
CA TYR A 311 4.11 17.33 3.11
C TYR A 311 4.91 17.53 1.83
N ASN A 312 6.12 18.08 1.93
CA ASN A 312 7.01 18.27 0.78
C ASN A 312 7.42 16.94 0.14
N LYS A 313 7.72 15.91 0.94
CA LYS A 313 7.98 14.55 0.43
C LYS A 313 6.78 13.96 -0.31
N ILE A 314 5.57 14.11 0.24
CA ILE A 314 4.34 13.64 -0.40
C ILE A 314 4.11 14.36 -1.73
N LYS A 315 4.30 15.68 -1.80
CA LYS A 315 4.21 16.44 -3.06
C LYS A 315 5.18 15.91 -4.12
N GLN A 316 6.43 15.67 -3.75
CA GLN A 316 7.43 15.13 -4.67
C GLN A 316 7.05 13.73 -5.15
N ILE A 317 6.61 12.85 -4.25
CA ILE A 317 6.15 11.50 -4.62
C ILE A 317 4.97 11.56 -5.59
N ILE A 318 3.99 12.42 -5.34
CA ILE A 318 2.84 12.56 -6.24
C ILE A 318 3.31 13.03 -7.62
N GLU A 319 4.19 14.02 -7.70
CA GLU A 319 4.74 14.53 -8.96
C GLU A 319 5.50 13.43 -9.72
N ASP A 320 6.42 12.72 -9.06
CA ASP A 320 7.20 11.62 -9.65
C ASP A 320 6.31 10.46 -10.14
N GLN A 321 5.17 10.25 -9.49
CA GLN A 321 4.23 9.18 -9.78
C GLN A 321 3.07 9.60 -10.70
N SER A 322 3.01 10.87 -11.12
CA SER A 322 1.91 11.44 -11.91
C SER A 322 2.03 11.21 -13.43
N GLY A 323 3.18 10.72 -13.90
CA GLY A 323 3.45 10.54 -15.33
C GLY A 323 2.50 9.57 -16.05
N HIS A 324 2.44 9.67 -17.37
CA HIS A 324 1.64 8.80 -18.24
C HIS A 324 2.10 7.34 -18.24
N TYR A 325 3.34 7.07 -17.86
CA TYR A 325 3.87 5.72 -17.77
C TYR A 325 4.10 5.35 -16.31
N ILE A 326 3.39 4.34 -15.84
CA ILE A 326 3.39 3.92 -14.44
C ILE A 326 3.83 2.48 -14.29
N TRP A 327 4.33 2.14 -13.12
CA TRP A 327 4.65 0.76 -12.74
C TRP A 327 3.44 0.13 -12.04
N VAL A 328 2.90 -0.94 -12.62
CA VAL A 328 1.76 -1.68 -12.07
C VAL A 328 2.16 -3.11 -11.73
N PRO A 329 1.51 -3.76 -10.75
CA PRO A 329 1.78 -5.16 -10.43
C PRO A 329 1.65 -6.06 -11.66
N SER A 330 2.64 -6.95 -11.85
CA SER A 330 2.66 -7.94 -12.92
C SER A 330 2.16 -9.29 -12.39
N PRO A 331 1.42 -10.09 -13.18
CA PRO A 331 1.02 -11.44 -12.79
C PRO A 331 2.18 -12.45 -12.80
N GLU A 332 3.37 -12.03 -13.26
CA GLU A 332 4.57 -12.86 -13.20
C GLU A 332 4.93 -13.22 -11.76
N LYS A 333 5.49 -14.42 -11.56
CA LYS A 333 5.95 -14.89 -10.25
C LYS A 333 7.48 -14.81 -10.19
N LEU A 334 8.00 -14.41 -9.03
CA LEU A 334 9.42 -14.47 -8.66
C LEU A 334 9.78 -15.78 -7.96
#